data_AF-A0A661C8I4-F1
#
_entry.id   AF-A0A661C8I4-F1
#
_cell.length_a   1.000
_cell.length_b   1.000
_cell.length_c   1.000
_cell.angle_alpha   90.00
_cell.angle_beta   90.00
_cell.angle_gamma   90.00
#
_symmetry.space_group_name_H-M   'P 1'
#
loop_
_entity.id
_entity.type
_entity.pdbx_description
1 polymer ?
#
loop_
_entity_poly.entity_id
_entity_poly.type
_entity_poly.pdbx_seq_one_letter_code
_entity_poly.pdbx_strand_id
1 'polypeptide(L)'
;DIETDEDGNEDEDDKKEMQTYFKTSGKYLQYKLPSEKDLKMDLTVSLSGLHIRDILMRNETISERFPCYSLLDGLVFLYRQKALFVDKGKLHIINLSDSHFDSEFKRLTERDYEDVEEQIYRYHSFDADKPLNKEQEDELLKGHQYIIVSKEFVVEITKGNDCRALFDTDTMLERIKNRTEPKSIKDFIITAETDEPSVTTWNNFLNKVRRDGTTSASYENLVKAKSKTQAPSSSTERLGGYTELGKTHPKSKSEWDNDLSDYLGIDFRSTKKTVTDWSKGILFDHENLQYMVGQKNAFKDEQTRSNLIRGIILIDGVFNPDKFFPLLDVSFVRYNQYTVLPFPFHLIKKFIQLEESGYKR
;
A
#
# COMPACT_ATOMS: atom_id res chain seq x y z
N ASP A 1 -18.34 -77.73 -46.63
CA ASP A 1 -17.58 -76.69 -45.93
C ASP A 1 -17.81 -75.35 -46.58
N ILE A 2 -18.84 -74.62 -46.16
CA ILE A 2 -18.83 -73.14 -46.10
C ILE A 2 -19.68 -72.78 -44.88
N GLU A 3 -18.99 -72.19 -43.92
CA GLU A 3 -19.46 -71.69 -42.63
C GLU A 3 -20.40 -70.50 -42.83
N THR A 4 -21.44 -70.43 -42.01
CA THR A 4 -22.25 -69.22 -41.80
C THR A 4 -21.59 -68.41 -40.70
N ASP A 5 -20.98 -67.30 -41.08
CA ASP A 5 -20.35 -66.33 -40.18
C ASP A 5 -21.38 -65.69 -39.24
N GLU A 6 -20.97 -65.62 -37.97
CA GLU A 6 -21.71 -65.05 -36.85
C GLU A 6 -21.73 -63.52 -36.94
N ASP A 7 -22.94 -62.98 -37.09
CA ASP A 7 -23.29 -61.60 -36.73
C ASP A 7 -23.16 -61.41 -35.21
N GLY A 8 -22.45 -60.36 -34.80
CA GLY A 8 -22.72 -59.67 -33.53
C GLY A 8 -21.50 -59.42 -32.65
N ASN A 9 -20.97 -58.18 -32.68
CA ASN A 9 -20.51 -57.44 -31.48
C ASN A 9 -19.86 -56.05 -31.76
N GLU A 10 -19.96 -55.45 -32.95
CA GLU A 10 -19.29 -54.15 -33.19
C GLU A 10 -20.03 -52.93 -32.59
N ASP A 11 -21.33 -53.01 -32.28
CA ASP A 11 -22.11 -51.84 -31.83
C ASP A 11 -22.06 -51.55 -30.31
N GLU A 12 -21.61 -52.49 -29.47
CA GLU A 12 -21.55 -52.30 -28.01
C GLU A 12 -20.22 -51.73 -27.54
N ASP A 13 -19.11 -52.06 -28.22
CA ASP A 13 -17.78 -51.58 -27.86
C ASP A 13 -17.57 -50.11 -28.28
N ASP A 14 -18.10 -49.69 -29.43
CA ASP A 14 -18.11 -48.27 -29.84
C ASP A 14 -18.99 -47.40 -28.91
N LYS A 15 -20.10 -47.95 -28.40
CA LYS A 15 -20.94 -47.28 -27.40
C LYS A 15 -20.26 -47.19 -26.04
N LYS A 16 -19.50 -48.22 -25.64
CA LYS A 16 -18.69 -48.20 -24.40
C LYS A 16 -17.51 -47.25 -24.54
N GLU A 17 -16.81 -47.21 -25.68
CA GLU A 17 -15.74 -46.24 -25.92
C GLU A 17 -16.26 -44.80 -25.92
N MET A 18 -17.37 -44.50 -26.61
CA MET A 18 -17.98 -43.17 -26.55
C MET A 18 -18.44 -42.81 -25.13
N GLN A 19 -19.08 -43.70 -24.38
CA GLN A 19 -19.48 -43.41 -22.99
C GLN A 19 -18.28 -43.21 -22.06
N THR A 20 -17.18 -43.91 -22.32
CA THR A 20 -15.92 -43.74 -21.56
C THR A 20 -15.28 -42.40 -21.93
N TYR A 21 -15.29 -42.01 -23.21
CA TYR A 21 -14.85 -40.71 -23.71
C TYR A 21 -15.70 -39.56 -23.14
N PHE A 22 -17.02 -39.71 -22.99
CA PHE A 22 -17.90 -38.72 -22.35
C PHE A 22 -17.69 -38.64 -20.82
N LYS A 23 -17.36 -39.75 -20.16
CA LYS A 23 -17.01 -39.78 -18.73
C LYS A 23 -15.64 -39.15 -18.43
N THR A 24 -14.66 -39.24 -19.34
CA THR A 24 -13.34 -38.60 -19.20
C THR A 24 -13.29 -37.16 -19.76
N SER A 25 -14.04 -36.85 -20.82
CA SER A 25 -14.13 -35.49 -21.38
C SER A 25 -14.96 -34.52 -20.54
N GLY A 26 -15.78 -35.01 -19.61
CA GLY A 26 -16.42 -34.20 -18.56
C GLY A 26 -15.45 -33.47 -17.62
N LYS A 27 -14.14 -33.73 -17.71
CA LYS A 27 -13.08 -32.96 -17.03
C LYS A 27 -12.43 -31.88 -17.91
N TYR A 28 -12.62 -31.92 -19.23
CA TYR A 28 -11.87 -31.07 -20.16
C TYR A 28 -12.40 -29.63 -20.23
N LEU A 29 -13.62 -29.38 -19.74
CA LEU A 29 -14.23 -28.05 -19.68
C LEU A 29 -15.05 -27.84 -18.38
N GLN A 30 -14.59 -28.39 -17.26
CA GLN A 30 -15.09 -27.93 -15.95
C GLN A 30 -14.46 -26.57 -15.64
N TYR A 31 -15.01 -25.53 -16.27
CA TYR A 31 -14.78 -24.17 -15.79
C TYR A 31 -15.40 -24.08 -14.40
N LYS A 32 -14.54 -23.98 -13.39
CA LYS A 32 -15.00 -23.53 -12.08
C LYS A 32 -15.51 -22.12 -12.29
N LEU A 33 -16.82 -21.96 -12.33
CA LEU A 33 -17.44 -20.65 -12.41
C LEU A 33 -16.89 -19.81 -11.26
N PRO A 34 -16.45 -18.55 -11.51
CA PRO A 34 -15.95 -17.71 -10.45
C PRO A 34 -17.03 -17.56 -9.38
N SER A 35 -16.63 -17.52 -8.11
CA SER A 35 -17.61 -17.27 -7.05
C SER A 35 -18.22 -15.87 -7.23
N GLU A 36 -19.39 -15.61 -6.66
CA GLU A 36 -20.00 -14.27 -6.65
C GLU A 36 -19.02 -13.22 -6.09
N LYS A 37 -18.20 -13.62 -5.11
CA LYS A 37 -17.14 -12.79 -4.54
C LYS A 37 -16.05 -12.47 -5.57
N ASP A 38 -15.64 -13.44 -6.37
CA ASP A 38 -14.64 -13.27 -7.42
C ASP A 38 -15.18 -12.37 -8.55
N LEU A 39 -16.43 -12.59 -8.98
CA LEU A 39 -17.10 -11.74 -9.97
C LEU A 39 -17.22 -10.29 -9.50
N LYS A 40 -17.63 -10.08 -8.23
CA LYS A 40 -17.72 -8.73 -7.65
C LYS A 40 -16.35 -8.06 -7.56
N MET A 41 -15.31 -8.84 -7.26
CA MET A 41 -13.92 -8.38 -7.23
C MET A 41 -13.47 -7.93 -8.62
N ASP A 42 -13.64 -8.77 -9.64
CA ASP A 42 -13.22 -8.49 -11.01
C ASP A 42 -13.95 -7.29 -11.61
N LEU A 43 -15.25 -7.17 -11.32
CA LEU A 43 -16.05 -6.00 -11.69
C LEU A 43 -15.50 -4.73 -11.03
N THR A 44 -15.15 -4.78 -9.75
CA THR A 44 -14.58 -3.63 -9.02
C THR A 44 -13.25 -3.19 -9.63
N VAL A 45 -12.35 -4.13 -9.93
CA VAL A 45 -11.05 -3.84 -10.55
C VAL A 45 -11.24 -3.23 -11.93
N SER A 46 -12.19 -3.74 -12.72
CA SER A 46 -12.49 -3.25 -14.05
C SER A 46 -13.09 -1.83 -14.03
N LEU A 47 -14.06 -1.56 -13.16
CA LEU A 47 -14.64 -0.23 -12.98
C LEU A 47 -13.60 0.79 -12.53
N SER A 48 -12.73 0.39 -11.60
CA SER A 48 -11.63 1.24 -11.13
C SER A 48 -10.62 1.55 -12.25
N GLY A 49 -10.29 0.55 -13.06
CA GLY A 49 -9.43 0.72 -14.23
C GLY A 49 -10.04 1.65 -15.29
N LEU A 50 -11.36 1.55 -15.52
CA LEU A 50 -12.09 2.45 -16.42
C LEU A 50 -12.10 3.88 -15.89
N HIS A 51 -12.34 4.06 -14.59
CA HIS A 51 -12.31 5.37 -13.96
C HIS A 51 -10.93 6.05 -14.07
N ILE A 52 -9.83 5.32 -13.82
CA ILE A 52 -8.46 5.84 -14.02
C ILE A 52 -8.25 6.28 -15.48
N ARG A 53 -8.68 5.47 -16.44
CA ARG A 53 -8.58 5.83 -17.87
C ARG A 53 -9.40 7.07 -18.19
N ASP A 54 -10.60 7.19 -17.64
CA ASP A 54 -11.47 8.37 -17.81
C ASP A 54 -10.81 9.65 -17.25
N ILE A 55 -10.15 9.57 -16.09
CA ILE A 55 -9.36 10.68 -15.53
C ILE A 55 -8.21 11.08 -16.46
N LEU A 56 -7.47 10.09 -16.99
CA LEU A 56 -6.32 10.35 -17.87
C LEU A 56 -6.74 10.94 -19.22
N MET A 57 -7.83 10.43 -19.81
CA MET A 57 -8.32 10.87 -21.12
C MET A 57 -9.11 12.18 -21.05
N ARG A 58 -9.78 12.47 -19.94
CA ARG A 58 -10.57 13.69 -19.73
C ARG A 58 -10.02 14.46 -18.55
N ASN A 59 -8.87 15.10 -18.72
CA ASN A 59 -8.13 15.73 -17.63
C ASN A 59 -8.58 17.17 -17.29
N GLU A 60 -9.51 17.74 -18.05
CA GLU A 60 -9.89 19.16 -17.99
C GLU A 60 -10.81 19.52 -16.81
N THR A 61 -11.45 18.54 -16.20
CA THR A 61 -12.31 18.68 -15.00
C THR A 61 -12.16 17.43 -14.16
N ILE A 62 -10.98 17.29 -13.54
CA ILE A 62 -10.74 16.18 -12.61
C ILE A 62 -11.32 16.47 -11.23
N SER A 63 -11.49 17.72 -10.83
CA SER A 63 -11.96 18.08 -9.48
C SER A 63 -13.31 17.45 -9.10
N GLU A 64 -14.19 17.23 -10.08
CA GLU A 64 -15.52 16.61 -9.90
C GLU A 64 -15.46 15.07 -9.84
N ARG A 65 -14.35 14.47 -10.29
CA ARG A 65 -14.19 13.03 -10.46
C ARG A 65 -12.97 12.46 -9.73
N PHE A 66 -12.16 13.31 -9.13
CA PHE A 66 -10.89 12.97 -8.52
C PHE A 66 -10.83 13.53 -7.10
N PRO A 67 -11.35 12.79 -6.11
CA PRO A 67 -11.80 13.34 -4.84
C PRO A 67 -10.71 13.93 -3.95
N CYS A 68 -9.44 13.63 -4.19
CA CYS A 68 -8.34 14.27 -3.45
C CYS A 68 -7.32 14.96 -4.36
N TYR A 69 -7.80 15.57 -5.45
CA TYR A 69 -6.95 16.44 -6.29
C TYR A 69 -6.26 17.53 -5.48
N SER A 70 -6.90 18.04 -4.42
CA SER A 70 -6.38 19.07 -3.52
C SER A 70 -5.14 18.61 -2.75
N LEU A 71 -4.96 17.31 -2.50
CA LEU A 71 -3.73 16.78 -1.90
C LEU A 71 -2.53 16.89 -2.85
N LEU A 72 -2.78 17.07 -4.16
CA LEU A 72 -1.75 17.25 -5.18
C LEU A 72 -1.42 18.73 -5.42
N ASP A 73 -2.15 19.66 -4.80
CA ASP A 73 -1.93 21.08 -5.02
C ASP A 73 -0.54 21.50 -4.53
N GLY A 74 0.21 22.16 -5.42
CA GLY A 74 1.59 22.57 -5.18
C GLY A 74 2.60 21.42 -5.14
N LEU A 75 2.20 20.22 -5.57
CA LEU A 75 3.09 19.06 -5.75
C LEU A 75 3.29 18.77 -7.23
N VAL A 76 4.54 18.53 -7.61
CA VAL A 76 4.94 18.03 -8.93
C VAL A 76 5.59 16.66 -8.75
N PHE A 77 5.06 15.66 -9.45
CA PHE A 77 5.55 14.29 -9.43
C PHE A 77 6.34 14.02 -10.71
N LEU A 78 7.62 13.68 -10.58
CA LEU A 78 8.50 13.40 -11.71
C LEU A 78 8.76 11.90 -11.80
N TYR A 79 8.54 11.33 -12.98
CA TYR A 79 8.83 9.91 -13.26
C TYR A 79 8.93 9.67 -14.78
N ARG A 80 10.00 9.01 -15.23
CA ARG A 80 10.29 8.64 -16.62
C ARG A 80 10.10 9.80 -17.61
N GLN A 81 10.78 10.92 -17.39
CA GLN A 81 10.70 12.11 -18.25
C GLN A 81 9.29 12.71 -18.38
N LYS A 82 8.40 12.38 -17.43
CA LYS A 82 7.07 12.98 -17.29
C LYS A 82 6.97 13.71 -15.97
N ALA A 83 6.27 14.85 -16.00
CA ALA A 83 5.78 15.54 -14.82
C ALA A 83 4.27 15.37 -14.73
N LEU A 84 3.77 15.09 -13.52
CA LEU A 84 2.35 15.14 -13.19
C LEU A 84 2.12 16.18 -12.09
N PHE A 85 1.14 17.05 -12.30
CA PHE A 85 0.71 18.04 -11.32
C PHE A 85 -0.76 18.40 -11.53
N VAL A 86 -1.35 19.06 -10.54
CA VAL A 86 -2.70 19.61 -10.62
C VAL A 86 -2.63 21.13 -10.63
N ASP A 87 -3.33 21.76 -11.58
CA ASP A 87 -3.52 23.21 -11.60
C ASP A 87 -5.00 23.52 -11.86
N LYS A 88 -5.60 24.34 -11.00
CA LYS A 88 -6.99 24.82 -11.15
C LYS A 88 -8.00 23.68 -11.40
N GLY A 89 -7.82 22.54 -10.70
CA GLY A 89 -8.70 21.38 -10.84
C GLY A 89 -8.50 20.56 -12.13
N LYS A 90 -7.39 20.79 -12.85
CA LYS A 90 -6.99 20.03 -14.04
C LYS A 90 -5.76 19.19 -13.76
N LEU A 91 -5.73 17.96 -14.29
CA LEU A 91 -4.57 17.09 -14.21
C LEU A 91 -3.67 17.33 -15.41
N HIS A 92 -2.43 17.69 -15.17
CA HIS A 92 -1.42 17.83 -16.21
C HIS A 92 -0.48 16.64 -16.15
N ILE A 93 -0.24 16.02 -17.30
CA ILE A 93 0.84 15.04 -17.49
C ILE A 93 1.57 15.47 -18.76
N ILE A 94 2.78 15.98 -18.61
CA ILE A 94 3.57 16.57 -19.70
C ILE A 94 5.00 16.02 -19.70
N ASN A 95 5.69 16.16 -20.83
CA ASN A 95 7.11 15.80 -20.92
C ASN A 95 7.97 16.88 -20.24
N LEU A 96 9.07 16.48 -19.62
CA LEU A 96 10.05 17.43 -19.08
C LEU A 96 10.73 18.24 -20.20
N SER A 97 10.77 17.70 -21.42
CA SER A 97 11.27 18.40 -22.61
C SER A 97 10.28 19.37 -23.25
N ASP A 98 9.07 19.53 -22.69
CA ASP A 98 8.10 20.49 -23.20
C ASP A 98 8.55 21.92 -22.89
N SER A 99 8.49 22.81 -23.90
CA SER A 99 8.92 24.21 -23.79
C SER A 99 8.25 25.01 -22.67
N HIS A 100 7.06 24.59 -22.22
CA HIS A 100 6.34 25.26 -21.14
C HIS A 100 6.61 24.66 -19.75
N PHE A 101 7.28 23.50 -19.67
CA PHE A 101 7.46 22.76 -18.43
C PHE A 101 8.15 23.61 -17.35
N ASP A 102 9.30 24.22 -17.65
CA ASP A 102 10.08 24.99 -16.66
C ASP A 102 9.27 26.14 -16.06
N SER A 103 8.50 26.84 -16.91
CA SER A 103 7.67 27.96 -16.47
C SER A 103 6.53 27.51 -15.55
N GLU A 104 5.89 26.39 -15.85
CA GLU A 104 4.83 25.81 -15.01
C GLU A 104 5.40 25.21 -13.73
N PHE A 105 6.55 24.53 -13.82
CA PHE A 105 7.27 23.96 -12.68
C PHE A 105 7.64 25.06 -11.67
N LYS A 106 8.24 26.16 -12.14
CA LYS A 106 8.60 27.29 -11.30
C LYS A 106 7.38 27.96 -10.68
N ARG A 107 6.30 28.11 -11.44
CA ARG A 107 5.05 28.68 -10.93
C ARG A 107 4.43 27.83 -9.80
N LEU A 108 4.48 26.51 -9.92
CA LEU A 108 3.85 25.58 -8.97
C LEU A 108 4.71 25.31 -7.74
N THR A 109 6.03 25.24 -7.92
CA THR A 109 6.97 24.83 -6.86
C THR A 109 7.77 26.01 -6.29
N GLU A 110 7.72 27.19 -6.93
CA GLU A 110 8.61 28.32 -6.62
C GLU A 110 10.11 27.97 -6.72
N ARG A 111 10.46 26.93 -7.47
CA ARG A 111 11.82 26.42 -7.68
C ARG A 111 12.16 26.37 -9.16
N ASP A 112 13.41 26.60 -9.49
CA ASP A 112 13.92 26.37 -10.84
C ASP A 112 14.18 24.87 -11.06
N TYR A 113 13.72 24.33 -12.19
CA TYR A 113 13.86 22.89 -12.47
C TYR A 113 15.33 22.49 -12.63
N GLU A 114 16.14 23.32 -13.31
CA GLU A 114 17.58 23.11 -13.49
C GLU A 114 18.31 22.98 -12.14
N ASP A 115 17.95 23.83 -11.16
CA ASP A 115 18.51 23.76 -9.80
C ASP A 115 18.12 22.45 -9.10
N VAL A 116 16.86 22.02 -9.25
CA VAL A 116 16.36 20.76 -8.67
C VAL A 116 17.04 19.55 -9.31
N GLU A 117 17.19 19.55 -10.64
CA GLU A 117 17.90 18.51 -11.38
C GLU A 117 19.36 18.43 -10.94
N GLU A 118 20.03 19.58 -10.79
CA GLU A 118 21.40 19.63 -10.28
C GLU A 118 21.49 19.13 -8.83
N GLN A 119 20.53 19.45 -7.96
CA GLN A 119 20.48 18.93 -6.59
C GLN A 119 20.35 17.41 -6.54
N ILE A 120 19.48 16.84 -7.39
CA ILE A 120 19.33 15.39 -7.52
C ILE A 120 20.64 14.77 -7.99
N TYR A 121 21.23 15.31 -9.06
CA TYR A 121 22.49 14.82 -9.60
C TYR A 121 23.61 14.88 -8.55
N ARG A 122 23.73 16.01 -7.84
CA ARG A 122 24.72 16.20 -6.78
C ARG A 122 24.54 15.17 -5.67
N TYR A 123 23.30 14.95 -5.20
CA TYR A 123 23.01 13.96 -4.17
C TYR A 123 23.52 12.57 -4.55
N HIS A 124 23.23 12.12 -5.78
CA HIS A 124 23.66 10.80 -6.26
C HIS A 124 25.16 10.74 -6.59
N SER A 125 25.79 11.87 -6.90
CA SER A 125 27.25 11.97 -7.13
C SER A 125 28.10 12.05 -5.85
N PHE A 126 27.49 12.39 -4.70
CA PHE A 126 28.22 12.70 -3.47
C PHE A 126 28.63 11.46 -2.65
N ASP A 127 28.17 10.26 -3.00
CA ASP A 127 28.67 9.02 -2.39
C ASP A 127 30.05 8.68 -2.98
N ALA A 128 31.07 9.47 -2.62
CA ALA A 128 32.43 9.39 -3.16
C ALA A 128 33.09 8.01 -2.94
N ASP A 129 32.58 7.23 -1.99
CA ASP A 129 33.04 5.87 -1.68
C ASP A 129 32.25 4.77 -2.43
N LYS A 130 31.18 5.15 -3.15
CA LYS A 130 30.36 4.25 -3.98
C LYS A 130 29.94 4.98 -5.26
N PRO A 131 30.83 5.07 -6.27
CA PRO A 131 30.42 5.55 -7.58
C PRO A 131 29.20 4.76 -8.04
N LEU A 132 28.20 5.46 -8.57
CA LEU A 132 27.01 4.86 -9.16
C LEU A 132 27.48 3.78 -10.14
N ASN A 133 26.94 2.57 -10.02
CA ASN A 133 27.17 1.58 -11.05
C ASN A 133 26.44 2.00 -12.34
N LYS A 134 26.85 1.45 -13.49
CA LYS A 134 26.24 1.79 -14.79
C LYS A 134 24.72 1.61 -14.83
N GLU A 135 24.17 0.69 -14.05
CA GLU A 135 22.73 0.46 -13.97
C GLU A 135 22.01 1.59 -13.21
N GLN A 136 22.63 2.11 -12.14
CA GLN A 136 22.14 3.26 -11.39
C GLN A 136 22.26 4.56 -12.19
N GLU A 137 23.38 4.77 -12.90
CA GLU A 137 23.54 5.87 -13.84
C GLU A 137 22.49 5.79 -14.95
N ASP A 138 22.25 4.60 -15.49
CA ASP A 138 21.20 4.36 -16.48
C ASP A 138 19.79 4.62 -15.91
N GLU A 139 19.49 4.22 -14.67
CA GLU A 139 18.19 4.50 -14.03
C GLU A 139 18.00 6.00 -13.79
N LEU A 140 19.05 6.72 -13.40
CA LEU A 140 19.09 8.19 -13.30
C LEU A 140 18.83 8.83 -14.67
N LEU A 141 19.61 8.46 -15.69
CA LEU A 141 19.48 8.99 -17.05
C LEU A 141 18.12 8.66 -17.69
N LYS A 142 17.55 7.50 -17.40
CA LYS A 142 16.22 7.09 -17.86
C LYS A 142 15.08 7.73 -17.03
N GLY A 143 15.42 8.47 -15.97
CA GLY A 143 14.45 9.13 -15.09
C GLY A 143 13.57 8.14 -14.32
N HIS A 144 14.09 6.97 -13.95
CA HIS A 144 13.31 5.93 -13.27
C HIS A 144 13.04 6.21 -11.78
N GLN A 145 13.41 7.40 -11.31
CA GLN A 145 13.25 7.87 -9.94
C GLN A 145 11.84 8.36 -9.66
N TYR A 146 11.37 8.16 -8.43
CA TYR A 146 10.06 8.64 -7.98
C TYR A 146 10.27 9.92 -7.18
N ILE A 147 10.31 11.05 -7.87
CA ILE A 147 10.59 12.33 -7.24
C ILE A 147 9.29 13.11 -7.02
N ILE A 148 9.18 13.74 -5.85
CA ILE A 148 8.12 14.69 -5.53
C ILE A 148 8.77 16.01 -5.19
N VAL A 149 8.37 17.05 -5.90
CA VAL A 149 8.82 18.41 -5.68
C VAL A 149 7.65 19.25 -5.19
N SER A 150 7.93 20.07 -4.19
CA SER A 150 7.04 21.14 -3.74
C SER A 150 7.88 22.39 -3.45
N LYS A 151 7.21 23.48 -3.07
CA LYS A 151 7.90 24.64 -2.48
C LYS A 151 8.75 24.27 -1.26
N GLU A 152 8.24 23.39 -0.42
CA GLU A 152 8.80 23.09 0.90
C GLU A 152 9.88 22.01 0.87
N PHE A 153 9.88 21.14 -0.15
CA PHE A 153 10.79 19.99 -0.18
C PHE A 153 11.01 19.42 -1.58
N VAL A 154 12.13 18.72 -1.72
CA VAL A 154 12.43 17.77 -2.80
C VAL A 154 12.68 16.41 -2.16
N VAL A 155 11.84 15.42 -2.49
CA VAL A 155 11.99 14.07 -1.97
C VAL A 155 12.04 13.04 -3.09
N GLU A 156 12.87 12.03 -2.91
CA GLU A 156 12.92 10.84 -3.76
C GLU A 156 12.45 9.61 -2.98
N ILE A 157 11.57 8.81 -3.58
CA ILE A 157 11.16 7.52 -3.03
C ILE A 157 12.00 6.43 -3.66
N THR A 158 12.79 5.74 -2.84
CA THR A 158 13.62 4.64 -3.32
C THR A 158 12.94 3.29 -3.14
N LYS A 159 13.28 2.36 -4.03
CA LYS A 159 13.10 0.93 -3.78
C LYS A 159 14.12 0.52 -2.72
N GLY A 160 13.97 0.95 -1.45
CA GLY A 160 14.99 0.72 -0.43
C GLY A 160 15.44 -0.75 -0.40
N ASN A 161 16.73 -1.04 -0.62
CA ASN A 161 17.44 -2.33 -0.62
C ASN A 161 16.70 -3.62 -1.07
N ASP A 162 15.56 -3.55 -1.74
CA ASP A 162 14.57 -4.63 -1.84
C ASP A 162 14.31 -5.36 -0.49
N CYS A 163 14.44 -4.63 0.62
CA CYS A 163 14.19 -5.18 1.95
C CYS A 163 12.70 -5.44 2.09
N ARG A 164 12.34 -6.71 1.93
CA ARG A 164 11.09 -7.25 2.43
C ARG A 164 11.19 -7.22 3.95
N ALA A 165 10.21 -6.65 4.64
CA ALA A 165 10.01 -6.98 6.04
C ALA A 165 9.62 -8.46 6.11
N LEU A 166 10.62 -9.33 6.09
CA LEU A 166 10.47 -10.74 6.43
C LEU A 166 10.33 -10.74 7.95
N PHE A 167 9.07 -10.76 8.36
CA PHE A 167 8.77 -11.23 9.68
C PHE A 167 9.12 -12.70 9.67
N ASP A 168 10.12 -13.11 10.46
CA ASP A 168 10.29 -14.51 10.80
C ASP A 168 8.97 -14.97 11.40
N THR A 169 8.21 -15.74 10.62
CA THR A 169 6.83 -16.11 10.92
C THR A 169 6.75 -16.79 12.27
N ASP A 170 7.74 -17.60 12.64
CA ASP A 170 7.78 -18.29 13.92
C ASP A 170 8.04 -17.32 15.06
N THR A 171 9.02 -16.42 14.90
CA THR A 171 9.30 -15.34 15.88
C THR A 171 8.10 -14.39 16.04
N MET A 172 7.39 -14.05 14.96
CA MET A 172 6.20 -13.19 15.02
C MET A 172 5.00 -13.91 15.64
N LEU A 173 4.75 -15.16 15.26
CA LEU A 173 3.70 -15.99 15.87
C LEU A 173 3.99 -16.19 17.36
N GLU A 174 5.25 -16.38 17.74
CA GLU A 174 5.67 -16.46 19.14
C GLU A 174 5.47 -15.13 19.87
N ARG A 175 5.78 -13.99 19.24
CA ARG A 175 5.50 -12.65 19.81
C ARG A 175 4.01 -12.40 19.96
N ILE A 176 3.19 -12.75 18.97
CA ILE A 176 1.72 -12.63 19.01
C ILE A 176 1.18 -13.52 20.12
N LYS A 177 1.58 -14.79 20.15
CA LYS A 177 1.24 -15.75 21.20
C LYS A 177 1.61 -15.21 22.57
N ASN A 178 2.83 -14.73 22.76
CA ASN A 178 3.31 -14.12 23.99
C ASN A 178 2.52 -12.87 24.43
N ARG A 179 1.96 -12.11 23.48
CA ARG A 179 1.13 -10.92 23.76
C ARG A 179 -0.32 -11.26 24.04
N THR A 180 -0.86 -12.30 23.39
CA THR A 180 -2.28 -12.69 23.49
C THR A 180 -2.55 -13.72 24.57
N GLU A 181 -1.55 -14.54 24.93
CA GLU A 181 -1.70 -15.53 25.99
C GLU A 181 -1.82 -14.86 27.35
N PRO A 182 -2.81 -15.25 28.18
CA PRO A 182 -2.90 -14.78 29.54
C PRO A 182 -1.67 -15.24 30.34
N LYS A 183 -0.92 -14.28 30.87
CA LYS A 183 0.17 -14.51 31.82
C LYS A 183 -0.22 -13.97 33.19
N SER A 184 0.50 -14.37 34.23
CA SER A 184 0.28 -13.80 35.55
C SER A 184 0.61 -12.31 35.49
N ILE A 185 -0.18 -11.46 36.18
CA ILE A 185 0.11 -10.02 36.25
C ILE A 185 1.54 -9.74 36.74
N LYS A 186 2.08 -10.63 37.59
CA LYS A 186 3.45 -10.54 38.10
C LYS A 186 4.50 -10.64 37.01
N ASP A 187 4.22 -11.37 35.94
CA ASP A 187 5.16 -11.61 34.83
C ASP A 187 5.33 -10.36 33.96
N PHE A 188 4.46 -9.36 34.11
CA PHE A 188 4.54 -8.07 33.42
C PHE A 188 5.19 -6.96 34.25
N ILE A 189 5.50 -7.23 35.53
CA ILE A 189 6.17 -6.27 36.41
C ILE A 189 7.63 -6.19 36.00
N ILE A 190 8.09 -4.98 35.68
CA ILE A 190 9.49 -4.74 35.35
C ILE A 190 10.24 -4.63 36.67
N THR A 191 11.14 -5.59 36.92
CA THR A 191 11.95 -5.67 38.14
C THR A 191 13.38 -5.13 37.98
N ALA A 192 13.74 -4.70 36.77
CA ALA A 192 15.03 -4.07 36.54
C ALA A 192 15.12 -2.73 37.29
N GLU A 193 16.25 -2.46 37.93
CA GLU A 193 16.54 -1.16 38.51
C GLU A 193 16.68 -0.14 37.37
N THR A 194 15.70 0.74 37.24
CA THR A 194 15.67 1.80 36.24
C THR A 194 14.97 3.02 36.81
N ASP A 195 15.56 4.18 36.55
CA ASP A 195 15.01 5.48 36.97
C ASP A 195 13.93 6.00 36.02
N GLU A 196 13.50 5.18 35.05
CA GLU A 196 12.56 5.60 34.02
C GLU A 196 11.13 5.77 34.59
N PRO A 197 10.54 6.99 34.57
CA PRO A 197 9.22 7.25 35.16
C PRO A 197 8.08 6.44 34.53
N SER A 198 8.28 6.01 33.27
CA SER A 198 7.35 5.16 32.53
C SER A 198 7.18 3.77 33.19
N VAL A 199 8.25 3.23 33.78
CA VAL A 199 8.28 1.94 34.45
C VAL A 199 7.55 2.00 35.78
N THR A 200 7.77 3.05 36.58
CA THR A 200 7.01 3.27 37.82
C THR A 200 5.52 3.41 37.53
N THR A 201 5.16 4.17 36.48
CA THR A 201 3.77 4.36 36.05
C THR A 201 3.11 3.03 35.63
N TRP A 202 3.85 2.19 34.89
CA TRP A 202 3.39 0.87 34.46
C TRP A 202 3.20 -0.09 35.63
N ASN A 203 4.19 -0.21 36.52
CA ASN A 203 4.11 -1.08 37.68
C ASN A 203 2.98 -0.66 38.64
N ASN A 204 2.73 0.64 38.80
CA ASN A 204 1.59 1.16 39.58
C ASN A 204 0.24 0.76 38.96
N PHE A 205 0.11 0.85 37.63
CA PHE A 205 -1.07 0.38 36.92
C PHE A 205 -1.30 -1.13 37.11
N LEU A 206 -0.27 -1.96 36.95
CA LEU A 206 -0.37 -3.41 37.15
C LEU A 206 -0.75 -3.77 38.59
N ASN A 207 -0.19 -3.06 39.57
CA ASN A 207 -0.54 -3.23 40.98
C ASN A 207 -2.01 -2.89 41.25
N LYS A 208 -2.56 -1.87 40.58
CA LYS A 208 -3.99 -1.55 40.66
C LYS A 208 -4.85 -2.66 40.05
N VAL A 209 -4.53 -3.12 38.84
CA VAL A 209 -5.22 -4.23 38.17
C VAL A 209 -5.23 -5.50 39.03
N ARG A 210 -4.12 -5.76 39.73
CA ARG A 210 -4.02 -6.88 40.68
C ARG A 210 -4.91 -6.70 41.91
N ARG A 211 -5.02 -5.48 42.45
CA ARG A 211 -5.92 -5.17 43.58
C ARG A 211 -7.39 -5.31 43.18
N ASP A 212 -7.72 -5.00 41.93
CA ASP A 212 -9.06 -5.13 41.36
C ASP A 212 -9.46 -6.61 41.10
N GLY A 213 -8.65 -7.58 41.54
CA GLY A 213 -8.95 -9.01 41.53
C GLY A 213 -8.48 -9.74 40.27
N THR A 214 -7.83 -9.07 39.32
CA THR A 214 -7.29 -9.72 38.11
C THR A 214 -5.97 -10.41 38.43
N THR A 215 -5.93 -11.74 38.29
CA THR A 215 -4.74 -12.56 38.58
C THR A 215 -3.94 -12.90 37.32
N SER A 216 -4.60 -13.01 36.17
CA SER A 216 -3.97 -13.20 34.86
C SER A 216 -4.60 -12.30 33.81
N ALA A 217 -3.77 -11.84 32.87
CA ALA A 217 -4.22 -11.06 31.72
C ALA A 217 -3.23 -11.24 30.57
N SER A 218 -3.71 -11.03 29.34
CA SER A 218 -2.82 -10.88 28.20
C SER A 218 -2.26 -9.45 28.15
N TYR A 219 -1.11 -9.26 27.51
CA TYR A 219 -0.53 -7.93 27.31
C TYR A 219 -1.54 -6.98 26.64
N GLU A 220 -2.28 -7.48 25.64
CA GLU A 220 -3.31 -6.72 24.92
C GLU A 220 -4.45 -6.24 25.82
N ASN A 221 -4.88 -7.08 26.77
CA ASN A 221 -5.93 -6.69 27.72
C ASN A 221 -5.42 -5.60 28.67
N LEU A 222 -4.16 -5.66 29.07
CA LEU A 222 -3.52 -4.67 29.95
C LEU A 222 -3.33 -3.32 29.25
N VAL A 223 -2.87 -3.32 28.00
CA VAL A 223 -2.75 -2.09 27.20
C VAL A 223 -4.11 -1.42 27.01
N LYS A 224 -5.16 -2.20 26.68
CA LYS A 224 -6.54 -1.69 26.55
C LYS A 224 -7.13 -1.17 27.87
N ALA A 225 -6.80 -1.80 28.98
CA ALA A 225 -7.24 -1.35 30.30
C ALA A 225 -6.52 -0.05 30.70
N LYS A 226 -5.22 0.07 30.42
CA LYS A 226 -4.43 1.28 30.68
C LYS A 226 -4.93 2.47 29.86
N SER A 227 -5.21 2.27 28.57
CA SER A 227 -5.70 3.32 27.68
C SER A 227 -7.14 3.78 27.99
N LYS A 228 -7.96 2.96 28.66
CA LYS A 228 -9.26 3.38 29.21
C LYS A 228 -9.14 4.22 30.49
N THR A 229 -8.10 3.99 31.29
CA THR A 229 -7.85 4.74 32.53
C THR A 229 -7.13 6.06 32.33
N GLN A 230 -6.50 6.28 31.18
CA GLN A 230 -5.95 7.57 30.77
C GLN A 230 -6.96 8.26 29.86
N ALA A 231 -7.30 9.53 30.13
CA ALA A 231 -8.01 10.37 29.16
C ALA A 231 -7.25 10.30 27.82
N PRO A 232 -7.93 10.36 26.66
CA PRO A 232 -7.31 10.10 25.37
C PRO A 232 -6.22 11.15 25.08
N SER A 233 -4.99 10.87 25.50
CA SER A 233 -3.83 11.57 25.01
C SER A 233 -3.59 11.04 23.60
N SER A 234 -3.47 11.95 22.66
CA SER A 234 -3.25 11.78 21.23
C SER A 234 -1.93 11.09 20.86
N SER A 235 -1.39 10.21 21.71
CA SER A 235 -0.17 9.47 21.42
C SER A 235 -0.46 8.44 20.31
N THR A 236 0.05 8.74 19.13
CA THR A 236 0.34 7.79 18.06
C THR A 236 1.02 6.56 18.68
N GLU A 237 0.41 5.38 18.54
CA GLU A 237 0.97 4.15 19.11
C GLU A 237 2.27 3.85 18.37
N ARG A 238 3.41 3.96 19.07
CA ARG A 238 4.71 3.56 18.53
C ARG A 238 4.80 2.04 18.59
N LEU A 239 4.73 1.39 17.44
CA LEU A 239 4.97 -0.04 17.28
C LEU A 239 6.46 -0.23 16.98
N GLY A 240 7.24 -0.65 17.97
CA GLY A 240 8.66 -1.05 17.79
C GLY A 240 9.54 -0.06 17.02
N GLY A 241 9.42 1.25 17.30
CA GLY A 241 10.16 2.32 16.62
C GLY A 241 9.39 2.98 15.47
N TYR A 242 8.37 2.31 14.92
CA TYR A 242 7.52 2.83 13.85
C TYR A 242 6.29 3.55 14.41
N THR A 243 5.90 4.63 13.75
CA THR A 243 4.65 5.33 14.01
C THR A 243 3.60 4.86 13.01
N GLU A 244 2.46 4.35 13.51
CA GLU A 244 1.31 4.04 12.67
C GLU A 244 0.58 5.33 12.30
N LEU A 245 0.69 5.75 11.04
CA LEU A 245 0.09 7.00 10.54
C LEU A 245 -1.32 6.79 9.99
N GLY A 246 -1.73 5.54 9.83
CA GLY A 246 -3.04 5.14 9.30
C GLY A 246 -4.02 4.66 10.37
N LYS A 247 -4.20 5.40 11.49
CA LYS A 247 -5.29 5.13 12.44
C LYS A 247 -6.63 5.28 11.71
N THR A 248 -7.09 4.20 11.10
CA THR A 248 -8.51 4.01 10.84
C THR A 248 -9.16 3.94 12.22
N HIS A 249 -9.75 5.05 12.67
CA HIS A 249 -10.85 4.87 13.60
C HIS A 249 -11.77 3.85 12.95
N PRO A 250 -12.30 2.86 13.68
CA PRO A 250 -13.21 1.85 13.14
C PRO A 250 -14.53 2.44 12.55
N LYS A 251 -14.60 3.77 12.37
CA LYS A 251 -15.74 4.56 11.93
C LYS A 251 -15.36 5.69 10.94
N SER A 252 -14.09 6.06 10.76
CA SER A 252 -13.71 7.09 9.78
C SER A 252 -13.20 6.45 8.50
N LYS A 253 -13.94 6.64 7.41
CA LYS A 253 -13.58 6.22 6.06
C LYS A 253 -12.48 7.14 5.51
N SER A 254 -11.69 6.69 4.53
CA SER A 254 -10.90 7.64 3.74
C SER A 254 -11.84 8.43 2.83
N GLU A 255 -11.48 9.66 2.49
CA GLU A 255 -12.26 10.49 1.56
C GLU A 255 -12.42 9.80 0.19
N TRP A 256 -11.38 9.11 -0.29
CA TRP A 256 -11.40 8.28 -1.50
C TRP A 256 -12.48 7.19 -1.49
N ASP A 257 -12.59 6.43 -0.40
CA ASP A 257 -13.50 5.29 -0.30
C ASP A 257 -14.96 5.76 -0.20
N ASN A 258 -15.21 6.95 0.37
CA ASN A 258 -16.54 7.58 0.37
C ASN A 258 -16.99 7.94 -1.05
N ASP A 259 -16.16 8.68 -1.77
CA ASP A 259 -16.57 9.28 -3.03
C ASP A 259 -16.70 8.25 -4.14
N LEU A 260 -15.84 7.23 -4.15
CA LEU A 260 -15.99 6.10 -5.07
C LEU A 260 -17.25 5.28 -4.74
N SER A 261 -17.57 5.11 -3.46
CA SER A 261 -18.80 4.43 -3.03
C SER A 261 -20.06 5.19 -3.45
N ASP A 262 -20.05 6.52 -3.31
CA ASP A 262 -21.18 7.39 -3.66
C ASP A 262 -21.33 7.50 -5.18
N TYR A 263 -20.23 7.60 -5.93
CA TYR A 263 -20.24 7.67 -7.39
C TYR A 263 -20.65 6.34 -8.05
N LEU A 264 -20.17 5.20 -7.53
CA LEU A 264 -20.46 3.87 -8.11
C LEU A 264 -21.69 3.19 -7.51
N GLY A 265 -22.27 3.74 -6.42
CA GLY A 265 -23.39 3.13 -5.71
C GLY A 265 -23.04 1.79 -5.03
N ILE A 266 -21.74 1.54 -4.77
CA ILE A 266 -21.23 0.28 -4.21
C ILE A 266 -20.52 0.58 -2.91
N ASP A 267 -20.94 -0.07 -1.84
CA ASP A 267 -20.32 0.12 -0.53
C ASP A 267 -19.07 -0.75 -0.36
N PHE A 268 -17.90 -0.11 -0.26
CA PHE A 268 -16.60 -0.77 -0.13
C PHE A 268 -16.21 -1.12 1.32
N ARG A 269 -17.16 -1.07 2.27
CA ARG A 269 -16.97 -1.49 3.68
C ARG A 269 -16.19 -2.81 3.81
N SER A 270 -15.12 -2.81 4.59
CA SER A 270 -14.57 -4.04 5.19
C SER A 270 -14.94 -4.12 6.68
N THR A 271 -15.18 -5.34 7.16
CA THR A 271 -15.52 -5.61 8.57
C THR A 271 -14.27 -5.54 9.46
N LYS A 272 -14.38 -4.74 10.54
CA LYS A 272 -13.39 -4.51 11.61
C LYS A 272 -12.66 -5.76 12.13
N LYS A 273 -11.42 -5.57 12.59
CA LYS A 273 -10.86 -6.19 13.82
C LYS A 273 -9.64 -5.40 14.37
N THR A 274 -9.48 -5.45 15.70
CA THR A 274 -8.61 -4.64 16.59
C THR A 274 -7.12 -5.05 16.66
N VAL A 275 -6.28 -4.03 16.90
CA VAL A 275 -4.93 -3.91 17.53
C VAL A 275 -3.84 -4.97 17.26
N THR A 276 -2.70 -4.42 16.83
CA THR A 276 -1.37 -5.01 16.54
C THR A 276 -1.32 -5.99 15.39
N ASP A 277 -1.43 -5.44 14.19
CA ASP A 277 -1.08 -6.16 12.99
C ASP A 277 -0.12 -5.27 12.21
N TRP A 278 1.18 -5.55 12.27
CA TRP A 278 2.21 -4.90 11.43
C TRP A 278 1.94 -5.06 9.93
N SER A 279 1.02 -5.97 9.62
CA SER A 279 0.45 -6.25 8.33
C SER A 279 -0.71 -5.30 7.96
N LYS A 280 -1.12 -4.33 8.81
CA LYS A 280 -2.14 -3.31 8.53
C LYS A 280 -1.59 -1.90 8.65
N GLY A 281 -2.14 -0.99 7.85
CA GLY A 281 -1.86 0.43 7.91
C GLY A 281 -0.59 0.85 7.16
N ILE A 282 -0.27 2.14 7.29
CA ILE A 282 0.98 2.73 6.84
C ILE A 282 1.84 2.95 8.09
N LEU A 283 3.02 2.35 8.10
CA LEU A 283 3.96 2.43 9.22
C LEU A 283 5.17 3.24 8.77
N PHE A 284 5.54 4.24 9.56
CA PHE A 284 6.63 5.17 9.25
C PHE A 284 7.68 5.18 10.34
N ASP A 285 8.92 4.95 9.94
CA ASP A 285 10.13 5.14 10.73
C ASP A 285 10.63 6.57 10.50
N HIS A 286 10.45 7.40 11.52
CA HIS A 286 10.91 8.79 11.49
C HIS A 286 12.43 8.88 11.53
N GLU A 287 13.12 7.93 12.17
CA GLU A 287 14.58 7.98 12.36
C GLU A 287 15.30 7.66 11.06
N ASN A 288 14.82 6.64 10.35
CA ASN A 288 15.42 6.21 9.09
C ASN A 288 14.75 6.78 7.84
N LEU A 289 13.71 7.63 8.00
CA LEU A 289 12.84 8.11 6.92
C LEU A 289 12.36 6.98 5.99
N GLN A 290 11.85 5.90 6.59
CA GLN A 290 11.39 4.73 5.86
C GLN A 290 9.92 4.44 6.16
N TYR A 291 9.19 3.94 5.18
CA TYR A 291 7.83 3.49 5.40
C TYR A 291 7.58 2.09 4.84
N MET A 292 6.62 1.41 5.44
CA MET A 292 6.07 0.17 4.94
C MET A 292 4.54 0.27 4.92
N VAL A 293 3.94 -0.42 3.96
CA VAL A 293 2.49 -0.46 3.82
C VAL A 293 1.99 -1.90 3.96
N GLY A 294 1.00 -2.07 4.83
CA GLY A 294 0.30 -3.34 5.03
C GLY A 294 -0.88 -3.53 4.08
N GLN A 295 -1.71 -4.53 4.37
CA GLN A 295 -3.04 -4.72 3.80
C GLN A 295 -4.10 -4.08 4.71
N LYS A 296 -5.16 -3.50 4.16
CA LYS A 296 -6.28 -2.98 4.99
C LYS A 296 -6.95 -4.12 5.77
N ASN A 297 -7.03 -5.30 5.14
CA ASN A 297 -7.64 -6.52 5.69
C ASN A 297 -6.58 -7.59 5.94
N ALA A 298 -5.65 -7.35 6.86
CA ALA A 298 -4.61 -8.32 7.09
C ALA A 298 -5.06 -9.67 7.66
N PHE A 299 -4.10 -10.60 7.66
CA PHE A 299 -4.25 -12.05 7.62
C PHE A 299 -5.27 -12.64 8.60
N LYS A 300 -6.01 -13.64 8.11
CA LYS A 300 -6.56 -14.69 8.98
C LYS A 300 -5.66 -15.93 9.02
N ASP A 301 -5.04 -16.34 7.90
CA ASP A 301 -4.39 -17.67 7.85
C ASP A 301 -3.07 -17.80 7.04
N GLU A 302 -2.66 -16.91 6.12
CA GLU A 302 -1.41 -17.11 5.32
C GLU A 302 -0.73 -15.81 4.86
N GLN A 303 0.56 -15.61 5.22
CA GLN A 303 1.36 -14.44 4.84
C GLN A 303 1.73 -14.44 3.34
N THR A 304 0.82 -13.98 2.48
CA THR A 304 1.00 -14.14 1.03
C THR A 304 2.02 -13.17 0.40
N ARG A 305 2.34 -12.03 1.02
CA ARG A 305 3.36 -11.08 0.54
C ARG A 305 3.96 -10.29 1.72
N SER A 306 5.27 -10.30 1.88
CA SER A 306 5.98 -9.43 2.84
C SER A 306 5.80 -7.95 2.46
N ASN A 307 5.65 -7.08 3.47
CA ASN A 307 5.51 -5.65 3.25
C ASN A 307 6.82 -5.11 2.65
N LEU A 308 6.70 -4.37 1.57
CA LEU A 308 7.84 -3.71 0.94
C LEU A 308 8.21 -2.47 1.76
N ILE A 309 9.47 -2.38 2.18
CA ILE A 309 10.00 -1.17 2.79
C ILE A 309 10.41 -0.21 1.66
N ARG A 310 10.15 1.07 1.88
CA ARG A 310 10.52 2.17 0.99
C ARG A 310 11.26 3.23 1.79
N GLY A 311 12.36 3.72 1.23
CA GLY A 311 13.08 4.86 1.78
C GLY A 311 12.53 6.15 1.19
N ILE A 312 12.51 7.19 2.01
CA ILE A 312 12.29 8.57 1.60
C ILE A 312 13.65 9.27 1.75
N ILE A 313 14.21 9.68 0.63
CA ILE A 313 15.40 10.52 0.61
C ILE A 313 14.93 11.97 0.57
N LEU A 314 15.27 12.73 1.59
CA LEU A 314 15.05 14.17 1.62
C LEU A 314 16.27 14.86 1.00
N ILE A 315 16.14 15.31 -0.25
CA ILE A 315 17.21 15.96 -1.01
C ILE A 315 17.34 17.42 -0.57
N ASP A 316 16.21 18.11 -0.39
CA ASP A 316 16.16 19.49 0.09
C ASP A 316 14.86 19.76 0.87
N GLY A 317 14.93 20.72 1.81
CA GLY A 317 13.78 21.24 2.54
C GLY A 317 13.31 20.40 3.73
N VAL A 318 12.00 20.39 3.99
CA VAL A 318 11.38 19.70 5.13
C VAL A 318 10.29 18.75 4.65
N PHE A 319 10.46 17.45 4.89
CA PHE A 319 9.46 16.46 4.53
C PHE A 319 8.12 16.73 5.23
N ASN A 320 7.02 16.66 4.47
CA ASN A 320 5.66 16.86 4.97
C ASN A 320 4.86 15.54 4.92
N PRO A 321 4.85 14.77 6.03
CA PRO A 321 4.07 13.54 6.18
C PRO A 321 2.59 13.69 5.84
N ASP A 322 1.99 14.82 6.22
CA ASP A 322 0.55 15.06 6.11
C ASP A 322 0.09 15.23 4.66
N LYS A 323 0.99 15.70 3.77
CA LYS A 323 0.74 15.70 2.32
C LYS A 323 1.07 14.37 1.67
N PHE A 324 2.12 13.69 2.14
CA PHE A 324 2.65 12.49 1.49
C PHE A 324 1.81 11.24 1.75
N PHE A 325 1.54 10.92 3.02
CA PHE A 325 0.95 9.62 3.39
C PHE A 325 -0.51 9.44 2.95
N PRO A 326 -1.36 10.48 2.90
CA PRO A 326 -2.69 10.35 2.32
C PRO A 326 -2.68 9.89 0.85
N LEU A 327 -1.62 10.16 0.09
CA LEU A 327 -1.46 9.70 -1.29
C LEU A 327 -1.20 8.19 -1.40
N LEU A 328 -0.90 7.51 -0.28
CA LEU A 328 -0.74 6.06 -0.20
C LEU A 328 -2.06 5.33 0.14
N ASP A 329 -3.07 6.05 0.63
CA ASP A 329 -4.36 5.49 1.08
C ASP A 329 -5.39 5.39 -0.05
N VAL A 330 -4.96 4.80 -1.19
CA VAL A 330 -5.82 4.59 -2.36
C VAL A 330 -6.07 3.10 -2.59
N SER A 331 -7.26 2.63 -2.20
CA SER A 331 -7.60 1.21 -2.08
C SER A 331 -7.95 0.53 -3.41
N PHE A 332 -8.54 1.25 -4.36
CA PHE A 332 -9.05 0.66 -5.60
C PHE A 332 -7.95 0.31 -6.62
N VAL A 333 -6.76 0.88 -6.44
CA VAL A 333 -5.57 0.61 -7.29
C VAL A 333 -4.97 -0.74 -6.97
N ARG A 334 -5.07 -1.16 -5.70
CA ARG A 334 -4.63 -2.46 -5.20
C ARG A 334 -5.70 -2.97 -4.26
N TYR A 335 -6.60 -3.80 -4.76
CA TYR A 335 -7.74 -4.36 -4.03
C TYR A 335 -7.37 -4.77 -2.58
N ASN A 336 -7.96 -4.09 -1.59
CA ASN A 336 -7.74 -4.26 -0.15
C ASN A 336 -6.31 -3.98 0.37
N GLN A 337 -5.48 -3.28 -0.39
CA GLN A 337 -4.11 -2.93 -0.04
C GLN A 337 -3.88 -1.43 -0.18
N TYR A 338 -3.00 -0.89 0.64
CA TYR A 338 -2.46 0.45 0.45
C TYR A 338 -1.53 0.47 -0.78
N THR A 339 -1.35 1.64 -1.39
CA THR A 339 -0.36 1.78 -2.46
C THR A 339 1.03 1.98 -1.85
N VAL A 340 2.00 1.20 -2.33
CA VAL A 340 3.41 1.30 -1.89
C VAL A 340 4.05 2.60 -2.39
N LEU A 341 3.53 3.17 -3.47
CA LEU A 341 3.94 4.46 -4.03
C LEU A 341 2.74 5.41 -4.00
N PRO A 342 2.96 6.72 -3.88
CA PRO A 342 1.91 7.72 -4.05
C PRO A 342 1.15 7.50 -5.35
N PHE A 343 -0.17 7.54 -5.25
CA PHE A 343 -1.07 7.26 -6.35
C PHE A 343 -0.76 8.05 -7.65
N PRO A 344 -0.30 9.32 -7.62
CA PRO A 344 0.12 10.03 -8.83
C PRO A 344 1.15 9.29 -9.68
N PHE A 345 2.10 8.57 -9.09
CA PHE A 345 3.04 7.76 -9.86
C PHE A 345 2.37 6.58 -10.58
N HIS A 346 1.26 6.07 -10.05
CA HIS A 346 0.43 5.10 -10.76
C HIS A 346 -0.22 5.72 -12.00
N LEU A 347 -0.71 6.95 -11.91
CA LEU A 347 -1.27 7.69 -13.05
C LEU A 347 -0.23 7.93 -14.14
N ILE A 348 0.99 8.37 -13.79
CA ILE A 348 2.07 8.55 -14.77
C ILE A 348 2.36 7.23 -15.49
N LYS A 349 2.50 6.12 -14.74
CA LYS A 349 2.73 4.80 -15.33
C LYS A 349 1.63 4.39 -16.29
N LYS A 350 0.36 4.60 -15.91
CA LYS A 350 -0.79 4.29 -16.77
C LYS A 350 -0.83 5.17 -18.01
N PHE A 351 -0.45 6.43 -17.89
CA PHE A 351 -0.35 7.34 -19.03
C PHE A 351 0.74 6.91 -20.02
N ILE A 352 1.93 6.57 -19.54
CA ILE A 352 3.02 6.04 -20.38
C ILE A 352 2.58 4.77 -21.10
N GLN A 353 1.89 3.85 -20.40
CA GLN A 353 1.33 2.64 -21.03
C GLN A 353 0.33 2.95 -22.16
N LEU A 354 -0.48 4.00 -22.01
CA LEU A 354 -1.40 4.44 -23.05
C LEU A 354 -0.64 5.00 -24.26
N GLU A 355 0.36 5.85 -24.05
CA GLU A 355 1.21 6.38 -25.13
C GLU A 355 1.95 5.27 -25.88
N GLU A 356 2.54 4.31 -25.15
CA GLU A 356 3.18 3.12 -25.71
C GLU A 356 2.20 2.25 -26.53
N SER A 357 0.91 2.30 -26.20
CA SER A 357 -0.16 1.62 -26.95
C SER A 357 -0.68 2.43 -28.15
N GLY A 358 -0.09 3.60 -28.43
CA GLY A 358 -0.43 4.44 -29.58
C GLY A 358 -1.41 5.58 -29.29
N TYR A 359 -1.80 5.80 -28.02
CA TYR A 359 -2.56 7.00 -27.66
C TYR A 359 -1.69 8.25 -27.87
N LYS A 360 -2.20 9.21 -28.66
CA LYS A 360 -1.59 10.53 -28.83
C LYS A 360 -2.59 11.56 -28.36
N ARG A 361 -2.12 12.51 -27.56
CA ARG A 361 -2.94 13.60 -27.03
C ARG A 361 -3.07 14.73 -28.04
#